data_AF-A0A9Q8H4L1-F1
#
_entry.id   AF-A0A9Q8H4L1-F1
#
_cell.length_a   1.000
_cell.length_b   1.000
_cell.length_c   1.000
_cell.angle_alpha   90.00
_cell.angle_beta   90.00
_cell.angle_gamma   90.00
#
_symmetry.space_group_name_H-M   'P 1'
#
loop_
_entity.id
_entity.type
_entity.pdbx_description
1 polymer ?
#
loop_
_entity_poly.entity_id
_entity_poly.type
_entity_poly.pdbx_seq_one_letter_code
_entity_poly.pdbx_strand_id
1 'polypeptide(L)'
;MARNKYHQILARILDTGKHQINKKGNITYLINEQLSLSPADLLEIFEGHGLARRKLRSELRLFMSGERSVEKYREAGINWWDYCGSILVNS
;
A
#
# COMPACT_ATOMS: atom_id res chain seq x y z
N MET A 1 5.02 -13.24 19.58
CA MET A 1 4.09 -13.31 18.43
C MET A 1 4.89 -13.77 17.23
N ALA A 2 4.37 -14.74 16.46
CA ALA A 2 5.08 -15.21 15.27
C ALA A 2 5.26 -14.02 14.31
N ARG A 3 6.47 -13.87 13.75
CA ARG A 3 6.78 -12.81 12.80
C ARG A 3 6.08 -13.18 11.48
N ASN A 4 4.95 -12.57 11.16
CA ASN A 4 4.25 -12.85 9.90
C ASN A 4 5.17 -12.58 8.69
N LYS A 5 4.83 -13.13 7.52
CA LYS A 5 5.68 -13.04 6.32
C LYS A 5 6.00 -11.59 5.91
N TYR A 6 5.07 -10.66 6.12
CA TYR A 6 5.27 -9.22 5.90
C TYR A 6 6.36 -8.64 6.82
N HIS A 7 6.34 -8.98 8.11
CA HIS A 7 7.36 -8.54 9.05
C HIS A 7 8.72 -9.22 8.84
N GLN A 8 8.73 -10.43 8.25
CA GLN A 8 9.97 -11.12 7.88
C GLN A 8 10.68 -10.43 6.72
N ILE A 9 9.95 -10.05 5.66
CA ILE A 9 10.58 -9.31 4.55
C ILE A 9 11.06 -7.93 4.99
N LEU A 10 10.31 -7.24 5.87
CA LEU A 10 10.76 -5.98 6.48
C LEU A 10 12.06 -6.16 7.26
N ALA A 11 12.19 -7.25 8.03
CA ALA A 11 13.43 -7.59 8.73
C ALA A 11 14.62 -7.64 7.78
N ARG A 12 14.43 -8.36 6.67
CA ARG A 12 15.46 -8.62 5.68
C ARG A 12 15.88 -7.34 4.96
N ILE A 13 14.92 -6.45 4.67
CA ILE A 13 15.20 -5.12 4.12
C ILE A 13 16.07 -4.31 5.09
N LEU A 14 15.77 -4.33 6.39
CA LEU A 14 16.55 -3.60 7.38
C LEU A 14 17.95 -4.17 7.61
N ASP A 15 18.12 -5.49 7.49
CA ASP A 15 19.37 -6.18 7.76
C ASP A 15 20.33 -6.18 6.54
N THR A 16 19.80 -6.47 5.35
CA THR A 16 20.60 -6.70 4.13
C THR A 16 20.28 -5.76 2.98
N GLY A 17 19.37 -4.80 3.20
CA GLY A 17 18.95 -3.87 2.16
C GLY A 17 20.03 -2.88 1.77
N LYS A 18 19.95 -2.41 0.51
CA LYS A 18 20.84 -1.38 -0.03
C LYS A 18 20.26 0.00 0.24
N HIS A 19 21.13 0.99 0.47
CA HIS A 19 20.72 2.38 0.59
C HIS A 19 20.70 3.09 -0.76
N GLN A 20 19.65 3.87 -1.01
CA GLN A 20 19.53 4.74 -2.17
C GLN A 20 18.99 6.10 -1.76
N ILE A 21 19.59 7.15 -2.32
CA ILE A 21 19.14 8.54 -2.19
C ILE A 21 18.26 8.87 -3.40
N ASN A 22 17.07 9.42 -3.15
CA ASN A 22 16.13 9.82 -4.20
C ASN A 22 15.58 11.24 -3.94
N LYS A 23 14.77 11.76 -4.88
CA LYS A 23 14.19 13.12 -4.78
C LYS A 23 13.25 13.31 -3.58
N LYS A 24 12.72 12.22 -3.01
CA LYS A 24 11.80 12.19 -1.86
C LYS A 24 12.49 11.78 -0.55
N GLY A 25 13.81 11.57 -0.55
CA GLY A 25 14.59 11.16 0.62
C GLY A 25 15.40 9.88 0.41
N ASN A 26 15.85 9.28 1.52
CA ASN A 26 16.67 8.08 1.51
C ASN A 26 15.79 6.85 1.77
N ILE A 27 16.02 5.76 1.04
CA ILE A 27 15.33 4.48 1.23
C ILE A 27 16.32 3.34 1.41
N THR A 28 15.89 2.30 2.11
CA THR A 28 16.55 0.99 2.17
C THR A 28 15.69 -0.02 1.43
N TYR A 29 16.28 -0.78 0.50
CA TYR A 29 15.49 -1.64 -0.38
C TYR A 29 16.22 -2.95 -0.74
N LEU A 30 15.42 -3.94 -1.15
CA LEU A 30 15.86 -5.16 -1.81
C LEU A 30 15.26 -5.22 -3.20
N ILE A 31 15.95 -5.92 -4.12
CA ILE A 31 15.49 -6.15 -5.50
C ILE A 31 15.31 -7.64 -5.73
N ASN A 32 14.46 -8.00 -6.70
CA ASN A 32 14.19 -9.39 -7.08
C ASN A 32 13.65 -10.26 -5.93
N GLU A 33 12.91 -9.68 -4.99
CA GLU A 33 12.23 -10.41 -3.93
C GLU A 33 10.80 -10.77 -4.32
N GLN A 34 10.32 -11.92 -3.86
CA GLN A 34 8.94 -12.38 -4.06
C GLN A 34 8.30 -12.72 -2.71
N LEU A 35 7.05 -12.31 -2.52
CA LEU A 35 6.26 -12.60 -1.31
C LEU A 35 4.95 -13.27 -1.71
N SER A 36 4.77 -14.53 -1.31
CA SER A 36 3.54 -15.29 -1.53
C SER A 36 2.70 -15.33 -0.27
N LEU A 37 1.50 -14.75 -0.34
CA LEU A 37 0.55 -14.63 0.76
C LEU A 37 -0.69 -15.49 0.48
N SER A 38 -1.00 -16.40 1.39
CA SER A 38 -2.29 -17.09 1.43
C SER A 38 -3.37 -16.18 2.05
N PRO A 39 -4.67 -16.50 1.90
CA PRO A 39 -5.72 -15.75 2.57
C PRO A 39 -5.54 -15.65 4.09
N ALA A 40 -5.01 -16.70 4.74
CA ALA A 40 -4.72 -16.69 6.17
C ALA A 40 -3.58 -15.70 6.51
N ASP A 41 -2.52 -15.67 5.70
CA ASP A 41 -1.41 -14.72 5.88
C ASP A 41 -1.91 -13.26 5.76
N LEU A 42 -2.84 -13.00 4.84
CA LEU A 42 -3.44 -11.67 4.65
C LEU A 42 -4.29 -11.26 5.86
N LEU A 43 -5.09 -12.17 6.40
CA LEU A 43 -5.91 -11.91 7.59
C LEU A 43 -5.02 -11.53 8.78
N GLU A 44 -3.92 -12.27 9.01
CA GLU A 44 -2.96 -11.98 10.07
C GLU A 44 -2.37 -10.56 9.94
N ILE A 45 -2.02 -10.13 8.72
CA ILE A 45 -1.53 -8.77 8.47
C ILE A 45 -2.59 -7.72 8.80
N PHE A 46 -3.84 -7.97 8.40
CA PHE A 46 -4.94 -7.02 8.60
C PHE A 46 -5.45 -6.98 10.05
N GLU A 47 -5.23 -8.02 10.83
CA GLU A 47 -5.52 -8.03 12.26
C GLU A 47 -4.43 -7.28 13.05
N GLY A 48 -3.17 -7.41 12.65
CA GLY A 48 -2.05 -6.71 13.27
C GLY A 48 -1.99 -5.21 12.98
N HIS A 49 -2.61 -4.73 11.89
CA HIS A 49 -2.61 -3.31 11.52
C HIS A 49 -4.02 -2.75 11.30
N GLY A 50 -4.31 -1.63 11.95
CA GLY A 50 -5.54 -0.89 11.74
C GLY A 50 -5.64 -0.35 10.31
N LEU A 51 -6.53 -0.92 9.51
CA LEU A 51 -6.79 -0.47 8.14
C LEU A 51 -8.17 0.17 8.00
N ALA A 52 -8.25 1.23 7.19
CA ALA A 52 -9.49 1.88 6.81
C ALA A 52 -10.28 1.05 5.78
N ARG A 53 -10.69 -0.17 6.15
CA ARG A 53 -11.32 -1.18 5.27
C ARG A 53 -12.52 -0.63 4.48
N ARG A 54 -13.32 0.24 5.10
CA ARG A 54 -14.47 0.88 4.43
C ARG A 54 -14.03 1.78 3.28
N LYS A 55 -12.99 2.60 3.50
CA LYS A 55 -12.43 3.50 2.49
C LYS A 55 -11.76 2.71 1.36
N LEU A 56 -10.96 1.69 1.69
CA LEU A 56 -10.34 0.80 0.70
C LEU A 56 -11.38 0.09 -0.19
N ARG A 57 -12.49 -0.36 0.40
CA ARG A 57 -13.58 -0.98 -0.36
C ARG A 57 -14.26 0.01 -1.31
N SER A 58 -14.50 1.24 -0.85
CA SER A 58 -15.08 2.30 -1.69
C SER A 58 -14.13 2.69 -2.82
N GLU A 59 -12.84 2.85 -2.49
CA GLU A 59 -11.77 3.13 -3.46
C GLU A 59 -11.72 2.07 -4.57
N LEU A 60 -11.69 0.78 -4.19
CA LEU A 60 -11.66 -0.32 -5.15
C LEU A 60 -12.89 -0.29 -6.09
N ARG A 61 -14.07 0.05 -5.58
CA ARG A 61 -15.29 0.18 -6.40
C ARG A 61 -15.19 1.30 -7.41
N LEU A 62 -14.73 2.49 -6.99
CA LEU A 62 -14.51 3.64 -7.88
C LEU A 62 -13.46 3.31 -8.94
N PHE A 63 -12.38 2.64 -8.54
CA PHE A 63 -11.34 2.20 -9.46
C PHE A 63 -11.89 1.21 -10.51
N MET A 64 -12.64 0.19 -10.08
CA MET A 64 -13.23 -0.80 -11.00
C MET A 64 -14.30 -0.22 -11.92
N SER A 65 -14.98 0.86 -11.54
CA SER A 65 -15.90 1.58 -12.43
C SER A 65 -15.20 2.51 -13.42
N GLY A 66 -13.87 2.63 -13.34
CA GLY A 66 -13.08 3.52 -14.20
C GLY A 66 -13.10 5.00 -13.78
N GLU A 67 -13.47 5.30 -12.52
CA GLU A 67 -13.47 6.67 -12.01
C GLU A 67 -12.03 7.20 -11.87
N ARG A 68 -11.82 8.43 -12.34
CA ARG A 68 -10.52 9.10 -12.38
C ARG A 68 -10.50 10.44 -11.65
N SER A 69 -11.66 11.01 -11.32
CA SER A 69 -11.76 12.31 -10.65
C SER A 69 -11.41 12.19 -9.16
N VAL A 70 -10.41 12.93 -8.68
CA VAL A 70 -10.06 12.94 -7.25
C VAL A 70 -11.20 13.49 -6.38
N GLU A 71 -11.98 14.45 -6.87
CA GLU A 71 -13.21 14.90 -6.22
C GLU A 71 -14.18 13.75 -5.90
N LYS A 72 -14.34 12.78 -6.80
CA LYS A 72 -15.22 11.61 -6.57
C LYS A 72 -14.70 10.70 -5.47
N TYR A 73 -13.38 10.56 -5.34
CA TYR A 73 -12.77 9.86 -4.20
C TYR A 73 -12.96 10.65 -2.90
N ARG A 74 -12.84 11.98 -2.93
CA ARG A 74 -13.07 12.86 -1.78
C ARG A 74 -14.52 12.80 -1.28
N GLU A 75 -15.50 12.76 -2.19
CA GLU A 75 -16.92 12.53 -1.87
C GLU A 75 -17.15 11.21 -1.11
N ALA A 76 -16.35 10.17 -1.41
CA ALA A 76 -16.34 8.90 -0.69
C ALA A 76 -15.51 8.92 0.62
N GLY A 77 -15.00 10.09 1.03
CA GLY A 77 -14.18 10.30 2.22
C GLY A 77 -12.73 9.85 2.06
N ILE A 78 -12.24 9.70 0.83
CA ILE A 78 -10.88 9.26 0.50
C ILE A 78 -10.05 10.47 0.09
N ASN A 79 -9.11 10.87 0.95
CA ASN A 79 -8.32 12.10 0.77
C ASN A 79 -6.83 11.82 0.49
N TRP A 80 -6.40 10.56 0.51
CA TRP A 80 -4.97 10.23 0.30
C TRP A 80 -4.51 10.45 -1.15
N TRP A 81 -5.42 10.69 -2.09
CA TRP A 81 -5.11 11.05 -3.48
C TRP A 81 -4.99 12.56 -3.74
N ASP A 82 -5.29 13.41 -2.75
CA ASP A 82 -5.29 14.87 -2.94
C ASP A 82 -3.92 15.42 -3.38
N TYR A 83 -2.82 14.70 -3.11
CA TYR A 83 -1.48 15.10 -3.54
C TYR A 83 -1.18 14.79 -5.03
N CYS A 84 -1.99 13.97 -5.71
CA CYS A 84 -1.76 13.54 -7.09
C CYS A 84 -2.32 14.51 -8.15
N GLY A 85 -3.05 15.55 -7.74
CA GLY A 85 -3.77 16.47 -8.64
C GLY A 85 -5.25 16.13 -8.75
N SER A 86 -5.95 16.68 -9.76
CA SER A 86 -7.40 16.52 -9.91
C SER A 86 -7.83 15.24 -10.64
N ILE A 87 -6.91 14.60 -11.39
CA ILE A 87 -7.20 13.42 -12.20
C ILE A 87 -6.17 12.33 -11.88
N LEU A 88 -6.66 11.15 -11.50
CA LEU A 88 -5.89 9.92 -11.43
C LEU A 88 -5.73 9.33 -12.82
N VAL A 89 -4.50 9.37 -13.33
CA VAL A 89 -4.12 8.64 -14.53
C VAL A 89 -3.62 7.27 -14.08
N ASN A 90 -4.46 6.25 -14.25
CA ASN A 90 -4.07 4.87 -13.98
C ASN A 90 -2.91 4.48 -14.91
N SER A 91 -1.84 3.91 -14.34
CA SER A 91 -0.73 3.30 -15.07
C SER A 91 -1.09 1.92 -15.60
#